data_AF-A0A2X3GWI3-F1
#
_entry.id   AF-A0A2X3GWI3-F1
#
_cell.length_a   1.000
_cell.length_b   1.000
_cell.length_c   1.000
_cell.angle_alpha   90.00
_cell.angle_beta   90.00
_cell.angle_gamma   90.00
#
_symmetry.space_group_name_H-M   'P 1'
#
loop_
_entity.id
_entity.type
_entity.pdbx_description
1 polymer ?
#
loop_
_entity_poly.entity_id
_entity_poly.type
_entity_poly.pdbx_seq_one_letter_code
_entity_poly.pdbx_strand_id
1 'polypeptide(L)'
;MVPVNVEALGEMWLHHEALAQLETAPGGKLTASHSAVLSPFDPVVWDRKRAEQLFNFSYRLECYTPAPKRQYGYFVLPLLHQGKLVGRMDSKIHRKSRELEIFALWLEEGVKITRGLEQGLRRAINDFARWQSAERILCRRLPEGLFVGQEQGWEIDAD
;
A
#
# COMPACT_ATOMS: atom_id res chain seq x y z
N MET A 1 5.41 19.87 23.06
CA MET A 1 4.95 19.99 21.66
C MET A 1 5.45 21.31 21.09
N VAL A 2 5.68 21.40 19.79
CA VAL A 2 6.10 22.61 19.06
C VAL A 2 5.08 22.85 17.94
N PRO A 3 4.59 24.08 17.73
CA PRO A 3 3.66 24.36 16.64
C PRO A 3 4.39 24.25 15.30
N VAL A 4 3.74 23.63 14.32
CA VAL A 4 4.24 23.48 12.95
C VAL A 4 3.11 23.73 11.96
N ASN A 5 3.43 24.26 10.78
CA ASN A 5 2.44 24.39 9.71
C ASN A 5 2.58 23.19 8.75
N VAL A 6 1.50 22.46 8.54
CA VAL A 6 1.45 21.32 7.62
C VAL A 6 0.65 21.72 6.39
N GLU A 7 1.22 21.49 5.21
CA GLU A 7 0.55 21.76 3.94
C GLU A 7 -0.83 21.08 3.91
N ALA A 8 -1.86 21.81 3.44
CA ALA A 8 -3.28 21.45 3.42
C ALA A 8 -3.98 21.21 4.79
N LEU A 9 -3.25 21.08 5.90
CA LEU A 9 -3.83 20.87 7.24
C LEU A 9 -3.73 22.09 8.16
N GLY A 10 -2.85 23.05 7.85
CA GLY A 10 -2.65 24.26 8.64
C GLY A 10 -1.80 24.03 9.90
N GLU A 11 -2.08 24.79 10.96
CA GLU A 11 -1.34 24.70 12.21
C GLU A 11 -1.63 23.37 12.92
N MET A 12 -0.55 22.66 13.25
CA MET A 12 -0.54 21.37 13.91
C MET A 12 0.54 21.36 15.01
N TRP A 13 0.55 20.32 15.84
CA TRP A 13 1.49 20.21 16.95
C TRP A 13 2.40 19.00 16.76
N LEU A 14 3.72 19.24 16.77
CA LEU A 14 4.76 18.23 16.69
C LEU A 14 5.32 17.90 18.06
N HIS A 15 5.63 16.63 18.34
CA HIS A 15 6.39 16.28 19.54
C HIS A 15 7.81 16.85 19.47
N HIS A 16 8.34 17.39 20.58
CA HIS A 16 9.63 18.10 20.54
C HIS A 16 10.79 17.21 20.09
N GLU A 17 10.75 15.91 20.39
CA GLU A 17 11.78 14.95 19.95
C GLU A 17 11.78 14.73 18.43
N ALA A 18 10.64 14.91 17.77
CA ALA A 18 10.55 14.80 16.32
C ALA A 18 11.09 16.06 15.60
N LEU A 19 11.26 17.18 16.30
CA LEU A 19 11.82 18.40 15.71
C LEU A 19 13.27 18.18 15.26
N ALA A 20 14.08 17.52 16.08
CA ALA A 20 15.47 17.20 15.73
C ALA A 20 15.58 16.34 14.46
N GLN A 21 14.61 15.47 14.21
CA GLN A 21 14.56 14.66 12.98
C GLN A 21 14.26 15.49 11.74
N LEU A 22 13.45 16.55 11.85
CA LEU A 22 13.18 17.47 10.75
C LEU A 22 14.41 18.34 10.44
N GLU A 23 15.08 18.85 11.47
CA GLU A 23 16.26 19.71 11.33
C GLU A 23 17.46 18.98 10.72
N THR A 24 17.61 17.69 11.01
CA THR A 24 18.71 16.86 10.49
C THR A 24 18.43 16.27 9.11
N ALA A 25 17.22 16.46 8.56
CA ALA A 25 16.85 15.91 7.27
C ALA A 25 17.59 16.63 6.13
N PRO A 26 18.24 15.92 5.19
CA PRO A 26 18.94 16.55 4.06
C PRO A 26 18.01 17.47 3.25
N GLY A 27 18.40 18.74 3.10
CA GLY A 27 17.57 19.74 2.43
C GLY A 27 16.26 20.08 3.15
N GLY A 28 16.15 19.77 4.45
CA GLY A 28 14.96 19.98 5.28
C GLY A 28 13.80 19.04 4.94
N LYS A 29 14.07 17.88 4.31
CA LYS A 29 13.03 16.95 3.85
C LYS A 29 13.31 15.51 4.27
N LEU A 30 12.37 14.91 4.98
CA LEU A 30 12.34 13.47 5.19
C LEU A 30 11.92 12.76 3.90
N THR A 31 12.70 11.78 3.46
CA THR A 31 12.39 11.00 2.26
C THR A 31 11.92 9.61 2.67
N ALA A 32 10.64 9.33 2.45
CA ALA A 32 10.10 8.00 2.68
C ALA A 32 10.62 7.02 1.62
N SER A 33 11.18 5.89 2.06
CA SER A 33 11.82 4.89 1.17
C SER A 33 11.07 3.55 1.12
N HIS A 34 10.15 3.33 2.05
CA HIS A 34 9.55 2.02 2.28
C HIS A 34 8.32 1.78 1.40
N SER A 35 8.10 0.52 1.03
CA SER A 35 6.87 0.05 0.39
C SER A 35 6.34 -1.15 1.16
N ALA A 36 5.03 -1.26 1.32
CA ALA A 36 4.42 -2.33 2.11
C ALA A 36 2.98 -2.61 1.65
N VAL A 37 2.56 -3.86 1.82
CA VAL A 37 1.14 -4.22 1.83
C VAL A 37 0.62 -4.00 3.25
N LEU A 38 -0.34 -3.10 3.41
CA LEU A 38 -0.89 -2.76 4.72
C LEU A 38 -2.08 -3.65 5.07
N SER A 39 -2.21 -3.96 6.36
CA SER A 39 -3.43 -4.51 6.92
C SER A 39 -4.57 -3.50 6.78
N PRO A 40 -5.84 -3.93 6.59
CA PRO A 40 -6.99 -3.02 6.69
C PRO A 40 -7.11 -2.36 8.08
N PHE A 41 -6.42 -2.91 9.08
CA PHE A 41 -6.37 -2.40 10.46
C PHE A 41 -5.06 -1.70 10.79
N ASP A 42 -4.23 -1.40 9.79
CA ASP A 42 -2.97 -0.70 10.00
C ASP A 42 -3.22 0.73 10.54
N PRO A 43 -2.42 1.23 11.51
CA PRO A 43 -2.52 2.57 12.06
C PRO A 43 -2.55 3.70 11.01
N VAL A 44 -2.02 3.48 9.82
CA VAL A 44 -2.05 4.44 8.70
C VAL A 44 -3.45 4.61 8.11
N VAL A 45 -4.27 3.55 8.08
CA VAL A 45 -5.55 3.54 7.33
C VAL A 45 -6.80 3.26 8.15
N TRP A 46 -6.67 2.78 9.39
CA TRP A 46 -7.83 2.41 10.22
C TRP A 46 -8.71 3.64 10.57
N ASP A 47 -8.11 4.80 10.83
CA ASP A 47 -8.82 6.07 10.93
C ASP A 47 -8.99 6.66 9.53
N ARG A 48 -10.21 6.53 9.04
CA ARG A 48 -10.58 6.93 7.68
C ARG A 48 -10.46 8.43 7.44
N LYS A 49 -10.78 9.25 8.45
CA LYS A 49 -10.68 10.71 8.29
C LYS A 49 -9.23 11.12 8.18
N ARG A 50 -8.36 10.51 8.99
CA ARG A 50 -6.91 10.76 8.90
C ARG A 50 -6.32 10.23 7.60
N ALA A 51 -6.74 9.05 7.14
CA ALA A 51 -6.30 8.51 5.85
C ALA A 51 -6.67 9.44 4.68
N GLU A 52 -7.87 9.99 4.70
CA GLU A 52 -8.32 10.98 3.72
C GLU A 52 -7.54 12.30 3.83
N GLN A 53 -7.38 12.85 5.04
CA GLN A 53 -6.69 14.12 5.27
C GLN A 53 -5.18 14.07 4.94
N LEU A 54 -4.49 12.99 5.31
CA LEU A 54 -3.03 12.88 5.19
C LEU A 54 -2.58 12.24 3.87
N PHE A 55 -3.41 11.36 3.30
CA PHE A 55 -3.02 10.55 2.13
C PHE A 55 -3.98 10.67 0.96
N ASN A 56 -5.05 11.47 1.07
CA ASN A 56 -6.12 11.57 0.07
C ASN A 56 -6.68 10.19 -0.32
N PHE A 57 -6.83 9.29 0.67
CA PHE A 57 -7.16 7.90 0.44
C PHE A 57 -8.48 7.53 1.12
N SER A 58 -9.57 7.49 0.33
CA SER A 58 -10.87 7.01 0.81
C SER A 58 -10.88 5.49 0.85
N TYR A 59 -11.04 4.92 2.04
CA TYR A 59 -10.92 3.49 2.26
C TYR A 59 -12.05 2.92 3.12
N ARG A 60 -12.63 1.81 2.65
CA ARG A 60 -13.65 1.01 3.35
C ARG A 60 -13.34 -0.46 3.13
N LEU A 61 -13.40 -1.25 4.19
CA LEU A 61 -13.44 -2.70 4.06
C LEU A 61 -14.84 -3.10 3.57
N GLU A 62 -14.89 -3.87 2.48
CA GLU A 62 -16.14 -4.24 1.81
C GLU A 62 -16.55 -5.70 2.08
N CYS A 63 -15.99 -6.32 3.13
CA CYS A 63 -16.30 -7.70 3.49
C CYS A 63 -17.78 -7.90 3.86
N TYR A 64 -18.41 -6.86 4.42
CA TYR A 64 -19.85 -6.84 4.71
C TYR A 64 -20.71 -6.36 3.53
N THR A 65 -20.09 -5.87 2.45
CA THR A 65 -20.79 -5.44 1.24
C THR A 65 -21.10 -6.67 0.38
N PRO A 66 -22.34 -6.84 -0.12
CA PRO A 66 -22.65 -7.91 -1.07
C PRO A 66 -21.77 -7.85 -2.32
N ALA A 67 -21.35 -9.00 -2.83
CA ALA A 67 -20.36 -9.08 -3.92
C ALA A 67 -20.65 -8.16 -5.14
N PRO A 68 -21.89 -8.06 -5.66
CA PRO A 68 -22.18 -7.18 -6.80
C PRO A 68 -22.09 -5.68 -6.51
N LYS A 69 -22.10 -5.29 -5.22
CA LYS A 69 -22.03 -3.88 -4.78
C LYS A 69 -20.62 -3.47 -4.35
N ARG A 70 -19.65 -4.39 -4.42
CA ARG A 70 -18.26 -4.12 -4.09
C ARG A 70 -17.61 -3.26 -5.17
N GLN A 71 -16.84 -2.28 -4.77
CA GLN A 71 -16.06 -1.44 -5.68
C GLN A 71 -14.69 -2.06 -5.93
N TYR A 72 -14.01 -2.51 -4.87
CA TYR A 72 -12.61 -2.93 -4.98
C TYR A 72 -12.38 -4.43 -4.72
N GLY A 73 -13.15 -5.06 -3.83
CA GLY A 73 -12.92 -6.46 -3.47
C GLY A 73 -13.45 -6.85 -2.09
N TYR A 74 -13.22 -8.09 -1.65
CA TYR A 74 -13.76 -8.56 -0.37
C TYR A 74 -12.92 -8.11 0.83
N PHE A 75 -11.61 -8.38 0.81
CA PHE A 75 -10.69 -8.08 1.91
C PHE A 75 -9.47 -7.36 1.36
N VAL A 76 -9.73 -6.15 0.87
CA VAL A 76 -8.75 -5.32 0.17
C VAL A 76 -7.65 -4.87 1.12
N LEU A 77 -6.41 -4.85 0.64
CA LEU A 77 -5.22 -4.42 1.36
C LEU A 77 -4.68 -3.14 0.71
N PRO A 78 -4.46 -2.04 1.46
CA PRO A 78 -3.83 -0.84 0.91
C PRO A 78 -2.37 -1.08 0.56
N LEU A 79 -1.90 -0.42 -0.51
CA LEU A 79 -0.51 -0.49 -0.96
C LEU A 79 0.20 0.83 -0.65
N LEU A 80 1.19 0.78 0.23
CA LEU A 80 2.06 1.90 0.55
C LEU A 80 3.30 1.87 -0.35
N HIS A 81 3.67 3.02 -0.91
CA HIS A 81 4.93 3.21 -1.61
C HIS A 81 5.49 4.61 -1.30
N GLN A 82 6.66 4.66 -0.68
CA GLN A 82 7.45 5.88 -0.44
C GLN A 82 6.61 7.03 0.15
N GLY A 83 5.84 6.72 1.20
CA GLY A 83 5.03 7.69 1.93
C GLY A 83 3.67 8.01 1.31
N LYS A 84 3.26 7.29 0.25
CA LYS A 84 1.96 7.45 -0.41
C LYS A 84 1.17 6.14 -0.43
N LEU A 85 -0.14 6.23 -0.26
CA LEU A 85 -1.04 5.12 -0.55
C LEU A 85 -1.33 5.15 -2.05
N VAL A 86 -0.74 4.20 -2.77
CA VAL A 86 -0.69 4.20 -4.24
C VAL A 86 -1.71 3.25 -4.87
N GLY A 87 -2.37 2.42 -4.07
CA GLY A 87 -3.32 1.46 -4.60
C GLY A 87 -3.93 0.53 -3.56
N ARG A 88 -4.61 -0.48 -4.08
CA ARG A 88 -5.41 -1.47 -3.35
C ARG A 88 -5.21 -2.86 -3.97
N MET A 89 -5.14 -3.89 -3.14
CA MET A 89 -4.98 -5.29 -3.57
C MET A 89 -6.03 -6.18 -2.91
N ASP A 90 -6.93 -6.77 -3.69
CA ASP A 90 -7.79 -7.87 -3.21
C ASP A 90 -7.08 -9.19 -3.45
N SER A 91 -6.80 -9.94 -2.38
CA SER A 91 -6.00 -11.16 -2.46
C SER A 91 -6.43 -12.22 -1.46
N LYS A 92 -5.99 -13.46 -1.70
CA LYS A 92 -6.23 -14.61 -0.83
C LYS A 92 -5.06 -15.58 -0.86
N ILE A 93 -4.67 -16.05 0.32
CA ILE A 93 -3.72 -17.15 0.47
C ILE A 93 -4.43 -18.51 0.37
N HIS A 94 -3.99 -19.33 -0.59
CA HIS A 94 -4.36 -20.73 -0.74
C HIS A 94 -3.34 -21.62 -0.03
N ARG A 95 -3.53 -21.81 1.28
CA ARG A 95 -2.54 -22.48 2.15
C ARG A 95 -2.12 -23.88 1.70
N LYS A 96 -3.00 -24.62 1.02
CA LYS A 96 -2.70 -25.98 0.54
C LYS A 96 -1.71 -25.98 -0.62
N SER A 97 -1.86 -25.05 -1.57
CA SER A 97 -0.99 -24.90 -2.73
C SER A 97 0.14 -23.91 -2.51
N ARG A 98 0.15 -23.20 -1.37
CA ARG A 98 1.12 -22.14 -1.03
C ARG A 98 1.12 -21.03 -2.08
N GLU A 99 -0.07 -20.65 -2.53
CA GLU A 99 -0.25 -19.61 -3.55
C GLU A 99 -0.96 -18.38 -2.96
N LEU A 100 -0.37 -17.20 -3.13
CA LEU A 100 -1.08 -15.94 -2.94
C LEU A 100 -1.75 -15.55 -4.26
N GLU A 101 -3.08 -15.64 -4.32
CA GLU A 101 -3.85 -15.18 -5.47
C GLU A 101 -4.27 -13.72 -5.29
N ILE A 102 -3.88 -12.87 -6.24
CA ILE A 102 -4.31 -11.49 -6.38
C ILE A 102 -5.48 -11.47 -7.37
N PHE A 103 -6.69 -11.29 -6.85
CA PHE A 103 -7.91 -11.18 -7.67
C PHE A 103 -7.93 -9.88 -8.46
N ALA A 104 -7.55 -8.78 -7.82
CA ALA A 104 -7.45 -7.48 -8.45
C ALA A 104 -6.45 -6.59 -7.73
N LEU A 105 -5.63 -5.88 -8.51
CA LEU A 105 -4.84 -4.74 -8.05
C LEU A 105 -5.35 -3.47 -8.73
N TRP A 106 -5.53 -2.42 -7.94
CA TRP A 106 -5.97 -1.11 -8.37
C TRP A 106 -4.91 -0.08 -7.99
N LEU A 107 -4.59 0.84 -8.90
CA LEU A 107 -3.81 2.03 -8.57
C LEU A 107 -4.76 3.21 -8.33
N GLU A 108 -4.39 4.12 -7.43
CA GLU A 108 -5.13 5.37 -7.27
C GLU A 108 -5.06 6.24 -8.54
N GLU A 109 -6.06 7.09 -8.71
CA GLU A 109 -6.07 8.06 -9.81
C GLU A 109 -4.81 8.94 -9.78
N GLY A 110 -4.21 9.15 -10.96
CA GLY A 110 -3.00 9.96 -11.11
C GLY A 110 -1.69 9.24 -10.74
N VAL A 111 -1.73 8.01 -10.21
CA VAL A 111 -0.52 7.21 -9.97
C VAL A 111 0.06 6.72 -11.30
N LYS A 112 1.27 7.16 -11.61
CA LYS A 112 2.02 6.74 -12.81
C LYS A 112 2.85 5.50 -12.50
N ILE A 113 2.79 4.51 -13.39
CA ILE A 113 3.63 3.32 -13.32
C ILE A 113 5.05 3.71 -13.72
N THR A 114 5.90 3.86 -12.71
CA THR A 114 7.34 4.06 -12.88
C THR A 114 8.06 2.77 -12.50
N ARG A 115 9.30 2.61 -12.97
CA ARG A 115 10.15 1.48 -12.56
C ARG A 115 10.30 1.38 -11.03
N GLY A 116 10.42 2.52 -10.35
CA GLY A 116 10.54 2.55 -8.89
C GLY A 116 9.27 2.07 -8.17
N LEU A 117 8.10 2.51 -8.65
CA LEU A 117 6.82 2.04 -8.14
C LEU A 117 6.67 0.53 -8.33
N GLU A 118 6.91 0.04 -9.55
CA GLU A 118 6.76 -1.37 -9.88
C GLU A 118 7.69 -2.23 -9.03
N GLN A 119 8.96 -1.86 -8.90
CA GLN A 119 9.92 -2.58 -8.06
C GLN A 119 9.52 -2.55 -6.58
N GLY A 120 9.06 -1.40 -6.07
CA GLY A 120 8.62 -1.26 -4.69
C GLY A 120 7.40 -2.11 -4.37
N LEU A 121 6.39 -2.10 -5.25
CA LEU A 121 5.20 -2.94 -5.11
C LEU A 121 5.54 -4.42 -5.23
N ARG A 122 6.40 -4.81 -6.18
CA ARG A 122 6.85 -6.20 -6.32
C ARG A 122 7.49 -6.70 -5.03
N ARG A 123 8.41 -5.93 -4.46
CA ARG A 123 9.06 -6.28 -3.18
C ARG A 123 8.02 -6.41 -2.06
N ALA A 124 7.15 -5.42 -1.90
CA ALA A 124 6.13 -5.42 -0.86
C ALA A 124 5.18 -6.64 -0.96
N ILE A 125 4.78 -7.00 -2.19
CA ILE A 125 3.91 -8.16 -2.44
C ILE A 125 4.68 -9.47 -2.16
N ASN A 126 5.94 -9.58 -2.55
CA ASN A 126 6.78 -10.73 -2.23
C ASN A 126 6.95 -10.91 -0.73
N ASP A 127 7.27 -9.83 0.00
CA ASP A 127 7.43 -9.86 1.45
C ASP A 127 6.13 -10.30 2.15
N PHE A 128 4.99 -9.77 1.69
CA PHE A 128 3.68 -10.17 2.19
C PHE A 128 3.36 -11.64 1.89
N ALA A 129 3.66 -12.11 0.69
CA ALA A 129 3.42 -13.48 0.29
C ALA A 129 4.30 -14.47 1.07
N ARG A 130 5.58 -14.13 1.29
CA ARG A 130 6.51 -14.89 2.14
C ARG A 130 6.02 -14.96 3.58
N TRP A 131 5.54 -13.84 4.13
CA TRP A 131 4.95 -13.80 5.47
C TRP A 131 3.72 -14.73 5.61
N GLN A 132 2.96 -14.91 4.52
CA GLN A 132 1.83 -15.86 4.44
C GLN A 132 2.25 -17.30 4.08
N SER A 133 3.55 -17.58 3.98
CA SER A 133 4.15 -18.85 3.56
C SER A 133 3.80 -19.30 2.13
N ALA A 134 3.46 -18.35 1.25
CA ALA A 134 3.32 -18.61 -0.17
C ALA A 134 4.69 -18.78 -0.86
N GLU A 135 4.72 -19.62 -1.87
CA GLU A 135 5.86 -19.85 -2.78
C GLU A 135 5.60 -19.24 -4.16
N ARG A 136 4.33 -18.97 -4.47
CA ARG A 136 3.92 -18.41 -5.76
C ARG A 136 2.86 -17.33 -5.60
N ILE A 137 2.92 -16.33 -6.48
CA ILE A 137 1.87 -15.33 -6.67
C ILE A 137 1.15 -15.60 -7.98
N LEU A 138 -0.18 -15.58 -7.94
CA LEU A 138 -1.05 -15.66 -9.11
C LEU A 138 -1.78 -14.33 -9.29
N CYS A 139 -1.79 -13.80 -10.51
CA CYS A 139 -2.47 -12.54 -10.82
C CYS A 139 -3.65 -12.78 -11.76
N ARG A 140 -4.81 -12.19 -11.43
CA ARG A 140 -6.01 -12.24 -12.28
C ARG A 140 -6.23 -10.93 -13.02
N ARG A 141 -6.31 -9.82 -12.28
CA ARG A 141 -6.52 -8.48 -12.82
C ARG A 141 -5.45 -7.54 -12.27
N LEU A 142 -4.68 -6.97 -13.19
CA LEU A 142 -3.70 -5.93 -12.90
C LEU A 142 -4.04 -4.66 -13.69
N PRO A 143 -3.57 -3.49 -13.24
CA PRO A 143 -3.54 -2.28 -14.05
C PRO A 143 -2.74 -2.53 -15.33
N GLU A 144 -3.17 -1.91 -16.43
CA GLU A 144 -2.45 -1.98 -17.70
C GLU A 144 -1.02 -1.43 -17.54
N GLY A 145 -0.04 -2.17 -18.05
CA GLY A 145 1.38 -1.78 -17.99
C GLY A 145 2.08 -2.05 -16.66
N LEU A 146 1.40 -2.64 -15.66
CA LEU A 146 2.04 -3.08 -14.42
C LEU A 146 2.51 -4.54 -14.53
N PHE A 147 3.78 -4.80 -14.19
CA PHE A 147 4.39 -6.13 -14.22
C PHE A 147 4.35 -6.78 -15.61
N VAL A 148 4.67 -6.01 -16.65
CA VAL A 148 4.68 -6.50 -18.04
C VAL A 148 5.54 -7.75 -18.18
N GLY A 149 4.99 -8.79 -18.82
CA GLY A 149 5.60 -10.11 -18.98
C GLY A 149 5.40 -11.06 -17.79
N GLN A 150 4.74 -10.61 -16.72
CA GLN A 150 4.40 -11.40 -15.54
C GLN A 150 2.95 -11.18 -15.09
N GLU A 151 2.07 -10.90 -16.05
CA GLU A 151 0.68 -10.55 -15.82
C GLU A 151 -0.12 -11.70 -15.19
N GLN A 152 0.35 -12.94 -15.35
CA GLN A 152 -0.24 -14.13 -14.73
C GLN A 152 0.28 -14.42 -13.32
N GLY A 153 1.30 -13.68 -12.86
CA GLY A 153 1.99 -13.89 -11.60
C GLY A 153 3.43 -14.38 -11.76
N TRP A 154 4.06 -14.75 -10.65
CA TRP A 154 5.47 -15.16 -10.61
C TRP A 154 5.75 -16.08 -9.41
N GLU A 155 6.82 -16.85 -9.51
CA GLU A 155 7.37 -17.61 -8.38
C GLU A 155 8.11 -16.66 -7.43
N ILE A 156 8.07 -16.98 -6.14
CA ILE A 156 8.80 -16.27 -5.10
C ILE A 156 10.08 -17.06 -4.86
N ASP A 157 11.23 -16.42 -5.10
CA ASP A 157 12.52 -17.04 -4.80
C ASP A 157 12.56 -17.46 -3.32
N ALA A 158 12.95 -18.71 -3.07
CA ALA A 158 13.31 -19.17 -1.74
C ALA A 158 14.62 -18.48 -1.37
N ASP A 159 14.58 -17.63 -0.34
CA ASP A 159 15.79 -17.05 0.25
C ASP A 159 16.63 -18.15 0.94
#